data_AF-A0A520ICR1-F1
#
_entry.id   AF-A0A520ICR1-F1
#
_cell.length_a   1.000
_cell.length_b   1.000
_cell.length_c   1.000
_cell.angle_alpha   90.00
_cell.angle_beta   90.00
_cell.angle_gamma   90.00
#
_symmetry.space_group_name_H-M   'P 1'
#
loop_
_entity.id
_entity.type
_entity.pdbx_description
1 polymer ?
#
loop_
_entity_poly.entity_id
_entity_poly.type
_entity_poly.pdbx_seq_one_letter_code
_entity_poly.pdbx_strand_id
1 'polypeptide(L)'
;MSYSASPTRYNQMTYRKCGNSGIKLPLLSLGLWHNFGDVDVSENYSKILHLAFDSGITHFDLANNYGPPYGTAEQNFGRLLARDFKSYRDELIISTKAGYDMWKGPYGDGGSKKYLVSSLDQSLKRMGLD
;
A
#
# COMPACT_ATOMS: atom_id res chain seq x y z
N MET A 1 5.86 -19.30 -10.23
CA MET A 1 4.53 -19.14 -10.88
C MET A 1 4.11 -17.70 -10.67
N SER A 2 3.63 -17.02 -11.72
CA SER A 2 3.00 -15.70 -11.55
C SER A 2 1.69 -15.87 -10.80
N TYR A 3 1.42 -14.99 -9.82
CA TYR A 3 0.13 -14.95 -9.15
C TYR A 3 -0.99 -14.66 -10.18
N SER A 4 -2.13 -15.32 -10.02
CA SER A 4 -3.36 -15.06 -10.77
C SER A 4 -4.48 -14.87 -9.77
N ALA A 5 -5.10 -13.72 -9.76
CA ALA A 5 -6.15 -13.40 -8.80
C ALA A 5 -7.40 -14.27 -9.01
N SER A 6 -8.07 -14.60 -7.91
CA SER A 6 -9.33 -15.35 -7.91
C SER A 6 -10.35 -14.68 -8.85
N PRO A 7 -10.96 -15.42 -9.80
CA PRO A 7 -11.94 -14.85 -10.72
C PRO A 7 -13.24 -14.44 -10.02
N THR A 8 -13.47 -14.92 -8.80
CA THR A 8 -14.68 -14.67 -8.00
C THR A 8 -14.47 -13.65 -6.88
N ARG A 9 -13.31 -12.98 -6.81
CA ARG A 9 -12.95 -12.02 -5.74
C ARG A 9 -13.97 -10.90 -5.50
N TYR A 10 -14.75 -10.55 -6.52
CA TYR A 10 -15.78 -9.50 -6.46
C TYR A 10 -17.15 -9.97 -5.98
N ASN A 11 -17.38 -11.27 -5.80
CA ASN A 11 -18.73 -11.81 -5.58
C ASN A 11 -19.26 -11.61 -4.15
N GLN A 12 -18.36 -11.55 -3.16
CA GLN A 12 -18.74 -11.55 -1.73
C GLN A 12 -18.39 -10.25 -1.01
N MET A 13 -17.32 -9.55 -1.42
CA MET A 13 -16.93 -8.29 -0.79
C MET A 13 -17.99 -7.21 -1.00
N THR A 14 -18.38 -6.55 0.07
CA THR A 14 -19.23 -5.36 0.01
C THR A 14 -18.39 -4.12 -0.25
N TYR A 15 -18.75 -3.32 -1.25
CA TYR A 15 -18.07 -2.05 -1.55
C TYR A 15 -18.96 -0.86 -1.17
N ARG A 16 -18.44 0.07 -0.36
CA ARG A 16 -19.16 1.25 0.13
C ARG A 16 -18.59 2.53 -0.47
N LYS A 17 -19.46 3.49 -0.81
CA LYS A 17 -19.03 4.81 -1.27
C LYS A 17 -18.24 5.54 -0.18
N CYS A 18 -17.13 6.16 -0.56
CA CYS A 18 -16.37 7.05 0.30
C CYS A 18 -17.03 8.44 0.31
N GLY A 19 -18.02 8.64 1.20
CA GLY A 19 -18.79 9.88 1.27
C GLY A 19 -19.54 10.19 -0.03
N ASN A 20 -19.61 11.48 -0.39
CA ASN A 20 -20.21 11.93 -1.65
C ASN A 20 -19.18 11.93 -2.80
N SER A 21 -18.60 10.77 -3.09
CA SER A 21 -17.62 10.60 -4.17
C SER A 21 -17.98 9.41 -5.07
N GLY A 22 -17.28 9.31 -6.21
CA GLY A 22 -17.35 8.14 -7.09
C GLY A 22 -16.54 6.94 -6.60
N ILE A 23 -15.68 7.12 -5.59
CA ILE A 23 -14.82 6.06 -5.06
C ILE A 23 -15.65 5.12 -4.19
N LYS A 24 -15.53 3.82 -4.44
CA LYS A 24 -16.03 2.77 -3.56
C LYS A 24 -14.84 2.04 -2.94
N LEU A 25 -14.79 1.99 -1.62
CA LEU A 25 -13.80 1.21 -0.88
C LEU A 25 -14.41 -0.15 -0.47
N PRO A 26 -13.60 -1.21 -0.36
CA PRO A 26 -14.05 -2.46 0.23
C PRO A 26 -14.43 -2.23 1.70
N LEU A 27 -15.41 -2.97 2.21
CA LEU A 27 -15.86 -2.88 3.60
C LEU A 27 -14.70 -3.09 4.59
N LEU A 28 -13.74 -3.92 4.20
CA LEU A 28 -12.49 -4.16 4.90
C LEU A 28 -11.34 -3.73 3.99
N SER A 29 -10.43 -2.92 4.51
CA SER A 29 -9.17 -2.54 3.86
C SER A 29 -7.99 -3.15 4.61
N LEU A 30 -6.85 -3.35 3.94
CA LEU A 30 -5.66 -3.88 4.57
C LEU A 30 -4.62 -2.77 4.77
N GLY A 31 -4.22 -2.54 6.02
CA GLY A 31 -3.14 -1.63 6.38
C GLY A 31 -1.80 -2.36 6.51
N LEU A 32 -0.73 -1.72 6.03
CA LEU A 32 0.63 -2.29 5.98
C LEU A 32 1.55 -1.72 7.06
N TRP A 33 1.00 -1.28 8.19
CA TRP A 33 1.78 -0.68 9.29
C TRP A 33 2.81 -1.65 9.89
N HIS A 34 2.41 -2.91 10.05
CA HIS A 34 3.24 -3.99 10.59
C HIS A 34 3.15 -5.23 9.70
N ASN A 35 4.18 -6.09 9.78
CA ASN A 35 4.31 -7.34 9.04
C ASN A 35 4.75 -7.18 7.57
N PHE A 36 5.19 -5.99 7.16
CA PHE A 36 5.63 -5.70 5.78
C PHE A 36 7.04 -5.08 5.72
N GLY A 37 7.73 -4.95 6.85
CA GLY A 37 9.09 -4.42 6.90
C GLY A 37 10.15 -5.45 6.50
N ASP A 38 11.41 -5.03 6.45
CA ASP A 38 12.54 -5.94 6.14
C ASP A 38 12.84 -6.92 7.29
N VAL A 39 12.30 -6.64 8.48
CA VAL A 39 12.34 -7.59 9.62
C VAL A 39 11.36 -8.75 9.45
N ASP A 40 10.42 -8.64 8.51
CA ASP A 40 9.35 -9.61 8.30
C ASP A 40 9.66 -10.61 7.18
N VAL A 41 8.99 -11.76 7.22
CA VAL A 41 9.20 -12.85 6.26
C VAL A 41 8.41 -12.60 4.98
N SER A 42 9.11 -12.59 3.84
CA SER A 42 8.52 -12.17 2.56
C SER A 42 7.37 -13.02 2.06
N GLU A 43 7.46 -14.32 2.32
CA GLU A 43 6.46 -15.31 1.97
C GLU A 43 5.16 -15.06 2.73
N ASN A 44 5.23 -14.53 3.95
CA ASN A 44 4.05 -14.27 4.77
C ASN A 44 3.29 -13.05 4.24
N TYR A 45 3.97 -11.92 4.05
CA TYR A 45 3.29 -10.74 3.55
C TYR A 45 2.81 -10.87 2.10
N SER A 46 3.50 -11.69 1.28
CA SER A 46 3.02 -12.06 -0.05
C SER A 46 1.69 -12.82 0.05
N LYS A 47 1.59 -13.83 0.91
CA LYS A 47 0.35 -14.60 1.12
C LYS A 47 -0.79 -13.73 1.66
N ILE A 48 -0.48 -12.80 2.57
CA ILE A 48 -1.47 -11.86 3.11
C ILE A 48 -2.05 -10.99 1.99
N LEU A 49 -1.21 -10.41 1.13
CA LEU A 49 -1.69 -9.57 0.02
C LEU A 49 -2.49 -10.35 -1.02
N HIS A 50 -2.05 -11.56 -1.39
CA HIS A 50 -2.81 -12.43 -2.30
C HIS A 50 -4.17 -12.79 -1.73
N LEU A 51 -4.23 -13.23 -0.47
CA LEU A 51 -5.49 -13.58 0.19
C LEU A 51 -6.43 -12.38 0.29
N ALA A 52 -5.91 -11.20 0.62
CA ALA A 52 -6.69 -9.98 0.70
C ALA A 52 -7.34 -9.67 -0.65
N PHE A 53 -6.56 -9.66 -1.74
CA PHE A 53 -7.08 -9.36 -3.07
C PHE A 53 -8.01 -10.45 -3.60
N ASP A 54 -7.71 -11.73 -3.37
CA ASP A 54 -8.59 -12.86 -3.71
C ASP A 54 -9.92 -12.82 -2.97
N SER A 55 -9.96 -12.16 -1.80
CA SER A 55 -11.17 -11.93 -1.00
C SER A 55 -11.88 -10.61 -1.35
N GLY A 56 -11.42 -9.88 -2.36
CA GLY A 56 -12.00 -8.62 -2.82
C GLY A 56 -11.55 -7.37 -2.06
N ILE A 57 -10.52 -7.45 -1.21
CA ILE A 57 -9.92 -6.24 -0.65
C ILE A 57 -9.11 -5.54 -1.74
N THR A 58 -9.63 -4.42 -2.23
CA THR A 58 -9.01 -3.60 -3.29
C THR A 58 -8.26 -2.37 -2.76
N HIS A 59 -8.22 -2.17 -1.44
CA HIS A 59 -7.55 -1.03 -0.82
C HIS A 59 -6.40 -1.48 0.09
N PHE A 60 -5.19 -1.06 -0.28
CA PHE A 60 -3.95 -1.26 0.49
C PHE A 60 -3.45 0.08 1.01
N ASP A 61 -3.33 0.19 2.33
CA ASP A 61 -2.98 1.42 3.02
C ASP A 61 -1.55 1.40 3.58
N LEU A 62 -0.72 2.35 3.14
CA LEU A 62 0.69 2.48 3.53
C LEU A 62 0.98 3.84 4.16
N ALA A 63 2.20 4.04 4.67
CA ALA A 63 2.75 5.34 4.98
C ALA A 63 4.26 5.33 4.75
N ASN A 64 4.85 6.51 4.58
CA ASN A 64 6.27 6.67 4.29
C ASN A 64 7.18 5.96 5.30
N ASN A 65 6.81 5.95 6.58
CA ASN A 65 7.61 5.39 7.67
C ASN A 65 7.17 3.99 8.12
N TYR A 66 6.23 3.34 7.43
CA TYR A 66 5.88 1.94 7.73
C TYR A 66 7.07 1.00 7.45
N GLY A 67 7.19 -0.04 8.28
CA GLY A 67 8.38 -0.88 8.41
C GLY A 67 8.34 -1.68 9.74
N PRO A 68 9.48 -1.93 10.42
CA PRO A 68 10.79 -1.31 10.28
C PRO A 68 11.76 -2.00 9.30
N PRO A 69 12.81 -1.28 8.83
CA PRO A 69 13.06 0.16 9.02
C PRO A 69 12.12 1.04 8.16
N TYR A 70 12.10 2.34 8.41
CA TYR A 70 11.19 3.28 7.73
C TYR A 70 11.27 3.18 6.20
N GLY A 71 10.10 3.09 5.55
CA GLY A 71 9.96 3.00 4.11
C GLY A 71 10.10 1.59 3.53
N THR A 72 10.44 0.58 4.34
CA THR A 72 10.58 -0.79 3.82
C THR A 72 9.26 -1.44 3.49
N ALA A 73 8.17 -1.10 4.18
CA ALA A 73 6.84 -1.55 3.80
C ALA A 73 6.47 -1.10 2.37
N GLU A 74 6.77 0.15 2.01
CA GLU A 74 6.55 0.67 0.64
C GLU A 74 7.44 -0.03 -0.39
N GLN A 75 8.71 -0.30 -0.06
CA GLN A 75 9.62 -1.02 -0.97
C GLN A 75 9.17 -2.47 -1.20
N ASN A 76 8.82 -3.18 -0.13
CA ASN A 76 8.36 -4.57 -0.20
C ASN A 76 7.02 -4.66 -0.95
N PHE A 77 6.09 -3.75 -0.68
CA PHE A 77 4.86 -3.64 -1.44
C PHE A 77 5.14 -3.34 -2.91
N GLY A 78 6.04 -2.41 -3.25
CA GLY A 78 6.41 -2.10 -4.62
C GLY A 78 6.98 -3.29 -5.39
N ARG A 79 7.85 -4.09 -4.76
CA ARG A 79 8.40 -5.34 -5.34
C ARG A 79 7.28 -6.33 -5.66
N LEU A 80 6.31 -6.51 -4.75
CA LEU A 80 5.17 -7.40 -4.96
C LEU A 80 4.18 -6.84 -5.99
N LEU A 81 3.95 -5.53 -5.98
CA LEU A 81 3.10 -4.87 -6.97
C LEU A 81 3.64 -5.14 -8.38
N ALA A 82 4.94 -4.92 -8.60
CA ALA A 82 5.58 -5.15 -9.89
C ALA A 82 5.59 -6.63 -10.31
N ARG A 83 5.75 -7.55 -9.35
CA ARG A 83 5.84 -9.01 -9.61
C ARG A 83 4.49 -9.66 -9.83
N ASP A 84 3.51 -9.35 -8.99
CA ASP A 84 2.28 -10.13 -8.85
C ASP A 84 1.02 -9.34 -9.21
N PHE A 85 1.01 -8.02 -9.00
CA PHE A 85 -0.20 -7.20 -9.15
C PHE A 85 -0.14 -6.20 -10.30
N LYS A 86 0.89 -6.26 -11.15
CA LYS A 86 1.12 -5.29 -12.22
C LYS A 86 -0.09 -5.16 -13.16
N SER A 87 -0.71 -6.27 -13.54
CA SER A 87 -1.91 -6.30 -14.39
C SER A 87 -3.19 -5.87 -13.66
N TYR A 88 -3.14 -5.75 -12.34
CA TYR A 88 -4.29 -5.44 -11.49
C TYR A 88 -4.20 -4.04 -10.88
N ARG A 89 -3.18 -3.24 -11.20
CA ARG A 89 -2.94 -1.93 -10.55
C ARG A 89 -4.15 -1.01 -10.62
N ASP A 90 -4.87 -1.01 -11.74
CA ASP A 90 -6.04 -0.15 -11.97
C ASP A 90 -7.29 -0.66 -11.22
N GLU A 91 -7.25 -1.88 -10.72
CA GLU A 91 -8.27 -2.44 -9.82
C GLU A 91 -7.99 -2.09 -8.34
N LEU A 92 -6.85 -1.46 -8.03
CA LEU A 92 -6.38 -1.18 -6.68
C LEU A 92 -6.43 0.31 -6.31
N ILE A 93 -6.90 0.59 -5.10
CA ILE A 93 -6.66 1.85 -4.40
C ILE A 93 -5.44 1.64 -3.49
N ILE A 94 -4.42 2.49 -3.67
CA ILE A 94 -3.18 2.45 -2.89
C ILE A 94 -3.00 3.83 -2.27
N SER A 95 -2.89 3.89 -0.94
CA SER A 95 -2.63 5.14 -0.21
C SER A 95 -1.23 5.12 0.40
N THR A 96 -0.65 6.31 0.52
CA THR A 96 0.51 6.56 1.39
C THR A 96 0.33 7.89 2.13
N LYS A 97 1.17 8.16 3.12
CA LYS A 97 1.03 9.27 4.06
C LYS A 97 2.40 9.86 4.39
N ALA A 98 2.40 11.16 4.68
CA ALA A 98 3.50 11.89 5.29
C ALA A 98 2.92 12.79 6.39
N GLY A 99 3.63 12.95 7.50
CA GLY A 99 3.15 13.74 8.64
C GLY A 99 3.87 13.46 9.95
N TYR A 100 4.45 12.27 10.08
CA TYR A 100 5.29 11.84 11.20
C TYR A 100 6.76 11.79 10.80
N ASP A 101 7.66 11.58 11.76
CA ASP A 101 9.10 11.41 11.52
C ASP A 101 9.38 10.33 10.47
N MET A 102 10.21 10.70 9.50
CA MET A 102 10.68 9.85 8.40
C MET A 102 12.20 9.97 8.19
N TRP A 103 12.78 11.16 8.39
CA TRP A 103 14.24 11.37 8.32
C TRP A 103 14.68 12.55 9.19
N LYS A 104 15.98 12.56 9.53
CA LYS A 104 16.57 13.58 10.41
C LYS A 104 16.51 15.00 9.83
N GLY A 105 16.39 15.96 10.74
CA GLY A 105 16.46 17.39 10.43
C GLY A 105 15.08 18.03 10.27
N PRO A 106 15.01 19.36 10.06
CA PRO A 106 13.78 20.13 10.16
C PRO A 106 12.76 19.89 9.02
N TYR A 107 13.05 18.96 8.11
CA TYR A 107 12.29 18.74 6.88
C TYR A 107 11.73 17.32 6.74
N GLY A 108 11.91 16.45 7.74
CA GLY A 108 11.49 15.05 7.70
C GLY A 108 10.32 14.69 8.62
N ASP A 109 9.64 15.70 9.17
CA ASP A 109 8.48 15.54 10.05
C ASP A 109 7.52 16.74 9.90
N GLY A 110 6.26 16.58 10.34
CA GLY A 110 5.24 17.62 10.39
C GLY A 110 4.51 17.87 9.08
N GLY A 111 4.09 19.12 8.83
CA GLY A 111 3.16 19.47 7.75
C GLY A 111 3.69 20.44 6.69
N SER A 112 5.01 20.65 6.62
CA SER A 112 5.57 21.63 5.67
C SER A 112 5.38 21.15 4.22
N LYS A 113 5.13 22.09 3.29
CA LYS A 113 5.07 21.77 1.84
C LYS A 113 6.35 21.08 1.36
N LYS A 114 7.51 21.49 1.90
CA LYS A 114 8.81 20.85 1.60
C LYS A 114 8.78 19.37 1.96
N TYR A 115 8.34 19.03 3.17
CA TYR A 115 8.28 17.66 3.64
C TYR A 115 7.28 16.82 2.83
N LEU A 116 6.03 17.29 2.69
CA LEU A 116 4.96 16.53 2.04
C LEU A 116 5.29 16.17 0.59
N VAL A 117 5.78 17.14 -0.21
CA VAL A 117 6.13 16.91 -1.62
C VAL A 117 7.34 15.98 -1.72
N SER A 118 8.42 16.25 -0.98
CA SER A 118 9.62 15.41 -1.02
C SER A 118 9.37 13.99 -0.49
N SER A 119 8.45 13.81 0.45
CA SER A 119 8.07 12.48 0.94
C SER A 119 7.24 11.72 -0.09
N LEU A 120 6.29 12.39 -0.77
CA LEU A 120 5.50 11.76 -1.82
C LEU A 120 6.39 11.27 -2.98
N ASP A 121 7.34 12.08 -3.44
CA ASP A 121 8.31 11.70 -4.48
C ASP A 121 9.08 10.42 -4.09
N GLN A 122 9.49 10.32 -2.82
CA GLN A 122 10.18 9.14 -2.32
C GLN A 122 9.26 7.92 -2.23
N SER A 123 8.02 8.09 -1.78
CA SER A 123 7.02 7.02 -1.68
C SER A 123 6.67 6.44 -3.06
N LEU A 124 6.44 7.30 -4.06
CA LEU A 124 6.22 6.90 -5.45
C LEU A 124 7.41 6.11 -5.98
N LYS A 125 8.64 6.58 -5.74
CA LYS A 125 9.87 5.88 -6.13
C LYS A 125 10.01 4.52 -5.44
N ARG A 126 9.70 4.41 -4.14
CA ARG A 126 9.80 3.13 -3.39
C ARG A 126 8.77 2.11 -3.87
N MET A 127 7.55 2.56 -4.17
CA MET A 127 6.47 1.69 -4.64
C MET A 127 6.51 1.41 -6.15
N GLY A 128 7.26 2.21 -6.93
CA GLY A 128 7.29 2.10 -8.39
C GLY A 128 5.96 2.51 -9.03
N LEU A 129 5.39 3.62 -8.57
CA LEU A 129 4.11 4.17 -9.04
C LEU A 129 4.31 5.55 -9.70
N ASP A 130 3.45 5.87 -10.66
CA ASP A 130 3.34 7.16 -11.36
C ASP A 130 2.31 8.09 -10.70
#